data_AF-A0A965VNV6-F1
#
_entry.id   AF-A0A965VNV6-F1
#
_cell.length_a   1.000
_cell.length_b   1.000
_cell.length_c   1.000
_cell.angle_alpha   90.00
_cell.angle_beta   90.00
_cell.angle_gamma   90.00
#
_symmetry.space_group_name_H-M   'P 1'
#
loop_
_entity.id
_entity.type
_entity.pdbx_description
1 polymer ?
#
loop_
_entity_poly.entity_id
_entity_poly.type
_entity_poly.pdbx_seq_one_letter_code
_entity_poly.pdbx_strand_id
1 'polypeptide(L)'
;VIINSNYEANDALVNDFSKWLETQHFQYQTPAEEQLDSIKAIGNKEHSFELMKTEWQALYNKLSAAKKNDVGNNKELIKTALEHELIGRYAFTKGKILHYLKKDKDVLKALELLEQPTLITPILHPKK
;
A
#
# COMPACT_ATOMS: atom_id res chain seq x y z
N VAL A 1 11.60 5.14 4.78
CA VAL A 1 11.12 5.53 3.43
C VAL A 1 11.04 7.04 3.37
N ILE A 2 11.87 7.68 2.55
CA ILE A 2 11.77 9.13 2.30
C ILE A 2 10.83 9.27 1.10
N ILE A 3 9.63 9.80 1.33
CA ILE A 3 8.67 10.11 0.26
C ILE A 3 9.02 11.52 -0.22
N ASN A 4 9.45 11.65 -1.46
CA ASN A 4 9.78 12.96 -2.04
C ASN A 4 8.49 13.78 -2.28
N SER A 5 8.64 15.09 -2.48
CA SER A 5 7.51 16.01 -2.73
C SER A 5 6.68 15.64 -3.97
N ASN A 6 7.21 14.79 -4.84
CA ASN A 6 6.61 14.34 -6.09
C ASN A 6 5.88 12.98 -5.95
N TYR A 7 5.95 12.35 -4.77
CA TYR A 7 5.34 11.04 -4.48
C TYR A 7 5.79 9.90 -5.41
N GLU A 8 6.98 9.99 -6.00
CA GLU A 8 7.49 9.01 -6.95
C GLU A 8 7.92 7.71 -6.25
N ALA A 9 7.51 6.57 -6.80
CA ALA A 9 7.90 5.26 -6.31
C ALA A 9 9.22 4.84 -6.97
N ASN A 10 10.32 4.95 -6.22
CA ASN A 10 11.61 4.47 -6.67
C ASN A 10 11.75 2.94 -6.52
N ASP A 11 12.78 2.38 -7.15
CA ASP A 11 13.07 0.96 -7.10
C ASP A 11 13.32 0.42 -5.69
N ALA A 12 13.84 1.26 -4.77
CA ALA A 12 14.03 0.87 -3.38
C ALA A 12 12.69 0.66 -2.67
N LEU A 13 11.70 1.52 -2.90
CA LEU A 13 10.35 1.37 -2.34
C LEU A 13 9.66 0.11 -2.87
N VAL A 14 9.80 -0.19 -4.16
CA VAL A 14 9.26 -1.44 -4.73
C VAL A 14 9.93 -2.65 -4.08
N ASN A 15 11.25 -2.64 -3.91
CA ASN A 15 11.95 -3.75 -3.26
C ASN A 15 11.55 -3.92 -1.79
N ASP A 16 11.37 -2.81 -1.06
CA ASP A 16 10.87 -2.83 0.31
C ASP A 16 9.43 -3.35 0.37
N PHE A 17 8.59 -2.97 -0.60
CA PHE A 17 7.23 -3.48 -0.74
C PHE A 17 7.21 -4.99 -1.02
N SER A 18 8.07 -5.49 -1.91
CA SER A 18 8.21 -6.92 -2.20
C SER A 18 8.61 -7.71 -0.95
N LYS A 19 9.60 -7.22 -0.19
CA LYS A 19 10.00 -7.83 1.10
C LYS A 19 8.86 -7.78 2.11
N TRP A 20 8.13 -6.67 2.16
CA TRP A 20 6.98 -6.54 3.04
C TRP A 20 5.89 -7.57 2.68
N LEU A 21 5.59 -7.78 1.40
CA LEU A 21 4.64 -8.82 0.96
C LEU A 21 5.02 -10.22 1.44
N GLU A 22 6.32 -10.56 1.45
CA GLU A 22 6.81 -11.83 2.00
C GLU A 22 6.49 -11.97 3.50
N THR A 23 6.67 -10.89 4.28
CA THR A 23 6.33 -10.88 5.72
C THR A 23 4.83 -10.97 6.00
N GLN A 24 3.99 -10.52 5.07
CA GLN A 24 2.54 -10.57 5.21
C GLN A 24 1.94 -11.90 4.76
N HIS A 25 2.77 -12.85 4.31
CA HIS A 25 2.30 -14.10 3.70
C HIS A 25 1.26 -13.85 2.61
N PHE A 26 1.47 -12.82 1.79
CA PHE A 26 0.52 -12.46 0.75
C PHE A 26 0.33 -13.62 -0.23
N GLN A 27 -0.88 -14.16 -0.25
CA GLN A 27 -1.32 -15.15 -1.20
C GLN A 27 -2.53 -14.60 -1.94
N TYR A 28 -2.48 -14.67 -3.25
CA TYR A 28 -3.62 -14.41 -4.12
C TYR A 28 -3.92 -15.68 -4.91
N GLN A 29 -5.10 -15.79 -5.47
CA GLN A 29 -5.43 -16.84 -6.44
C GLN A 29 -5.84 -16.15 -7.74
N THR A 30 -5.30 -16.63 -8.85
CA THR A 30 -5.70 -16.14 -10.17
C THR A 30 -6.99 -16.84 -10.59
N PRO A 31 -7.82 -16.21 -11.45
CA PRO A 31 -9.01 -16.87 -11.99
C PRO A 31 -8.69 -18.22 -12.67
N ALA A 32 -7.52 -18.34 -13.29
CA ALA A 32 -7.08 -19.60 -13.89
C ALA A 32 -6.81 -20.69 -12.84
N GLU A 33 -6.18 -20.35 -11.72
CA GLU A 33 -5.98 -21.28 -10.59
C GLU A 33 -7.33 -21.71 -9.98
N GLU A 34 -8.30 -20.78 -9.84
CA GLU A 34 -9.65 -21.10 -9.37
C GLU A 34 -10.37 -22.11 -10.28
N GLN A 35 -10.28 -21.92 -11.61
CA GLN A 35 -10.86 -22.88 -12.56
C GLN A 35 -10.16 -24.25 -12.50
N LEU A 36 -8.84 -24.26 -12.28
CA LEU A 36 -8.09 -25.51 -12.16
C LEU A 36 -8.50 -26.29 -10.90
N ASP A 37 -8.73 -25.60 -9.79
CA ASP A 37 -9.25 -26.22 -8.56
C ASP A 37 -10.67 -26.76 -8.75
N SER A 38 -11.51 -26.04 -9.50
CA SER A 38 -12.85 -26.49 -9.88
C SER A 38 -12.80 -27.80 -10.69
N ILE A 39 -11.91 -27.89 -11.68
CA ILE A 39 -11.71 -29.12 -12.47
C ILE A 39 -11.31 -30.30 -11.57
N LYS A 40 -10.41 -30.08 -10.61
CA LYS A 40 -10.02 -31.10 -9.62
C LYS A 40 -11.21 -31.53 -8.76
N ALA A 41 -12.01 -30.59 -8.27
CA ALA A 41 -13.18 -30.88 -7.46
C ALA A 41 -14.21 -31.73 -8.22
N ILE A 42 -14.51 -31.35 -9.48
CA ILE A 42 -15.42 -32.10 -10.35
C ILE A 42 -14.86 -33.50 -10.64
N GLY A 43 -13.59 -33.60 -11.02
CA GLY A 43 -12.95 -34.89 -11.30
C GLY A 43 -12.93 -35.83 -10.10
N ASN A 44 -12.75 -35.32 -8.88
CA ASN A 44 -12.80 -36.13 -7.67
C ASN A 44 -14.22 -36.64 -7.40
N LYS A 45 -15.24 -35.80 -7.63
CA LYS A 45 -16.65 -36.17 -7.51
C LYS A 45 -17.07 -37.22 -8.55
N GLU A 46 -16.50 -37.15 -9.75
CA GLU A 46 -16.76 -38.10 -10.84
C GLU A 46 -15.82 -39.31 -10.82
N HIS A 47 -14.93 -39.40 -9.83
CA HIS A 47 -13.88 -40.43 -9.72
C HIS A 47 -12.94 -40.51 -10.96
N SER A 48 -12.87 -39.44 -11.75
CA SER A 48 -12.08 -39.33 -12.98
C SER A 48 -10.78 -38.55 -12.80
N PHE A 49 -10.55 -37.92 -11.63
CA PHE A 49 -9.37 -37.07 -11.40
C PHE A 49 -8.04 -37.78 -11.63
N GLU A 50 -7.92 -39.04 -11.21
CA GLU A 50 -6.68 -39.80 -11.40
C GLU A 50 -6.30 -39.97 -12.88
N LEU A 51 -7.26 -39.91 -13.82
CA LEU A 51 -7.00 -39.97 -15.27
C LEU A 51 -6.35 -38.69 -15.82
N MET A 52 -6.59 -37.54 -15.17
CA MET A 52 -6.11 -36.22 -15.62
C MET A 52 -5.12 -35.57 -14.64
N LYS A 53 -4.71 -36.30 -13.62
CA LYS A 53 -3.87 -35.80 -12.52
C LYS A 53 -2.53 -35.28 -13.00
N THR A 54 -1.93 -35.95 -13.98
CA THR A 54 -0.62 -35.58 -14.54
C THR A 54 -0.69 -34.22 -15.25
N GLU A 55 -1.69 -34.03 -16.10
CA GLU A 55 -1.94 -32.81 -16.86
C GLU A 55 -2.35 -31.66 -15.93
N TRP A 56 -3.21 -31.96 -14.95
CA TRP A 56 -3.60 -31.01 -13.91
C TRP A 56 -2.38 -30.52 -13.14
N GLN A 57 -1.52 -31.43 -12.68
CA GLN A 57 -0.30 -31.09 -11.94
C GLN A 57 0.66 -30.25 -12.80
N ALA A 58 0.79 -30.58 -14.09
CA ALA A 58 1.62 -29.83 -15.02
C ALA A 58 1.12 -28.39 -15.21
N LEU A 59 -0.19 -28.19 -15.36
CA LEU A 59 -0.82 -26.86 -15.46
C LEU A 59 -0.66 -26.07 -14.16
N TYR A 60 -0.95 -26.70 -13.02
CA TYR A 60 -0.80 -26.09 -11.70
C TYR A 60 0.62 -25.57 -11.47
N ASN A 61 1.62 -26.39 -11.80
CA ASN A 61 3.03 -26.02 -11.66
C ASN A 61 3.42 -24.87 -12.60
N LYS A 62 2.91 -24.85 -13.83
CA LYS A 62 3.16 -23.75 -14.78
C LYS A 62 2.56 -22.43 -14.29
N LEU A 63 1.32 -22.44 -13.80
CA LEU A 63 0.68 -21.25 -13.25
C LEU A 63 1.42 -20.74 -12.00
N SER A 64 1.78 -21.65 -11.09
CA SER A 64 2.56 -21.33 -9.90
C SER A 64 3.93 -20.74 -10.23
N ALA A 65 4.60 -21.25 -11.26
CA ALA A 65 5.90 -20.74 -11.72
C ALA A 65 5.79 -19.35 -12.36
N ALA A 66 4.75 -19.11 -13.18
CA ALA A 66 4.49 -17.81 -13.78
C ALA A 66 4.32 -16.72 -12.69
N LYS A 67 3.58 -17.06 -11.64
CA LYS A 67 3.28 -16.20 -10.50
C LYS A 67 4.50 -15.76 -9.70
N LYS A 68 5.54 -16.61 -9.60
CA LYS A 68 6.78 -16.25 -8.88
C LYS A 68 7.47 -15.02 -9.47
N ASN A 69 7.28 -14.78 -10.76
CA ASN A 69 7.87 -13.62 -11.44
C ASN A 69 6.90 -12.45 -11.61
N ASP A 70 5.65 -12.55 -11.15
CA ASP A 70 4.63 -11.51 -11.38
C ASP A 70 5.03 -10.17 -10.78
N VAL A 71 5.59 -10.15 -9.57
CA VAL A 71 6.03 -8.90 -8.92
C VAL A 71 7.14 -8.22 -9.73
N GLY A 72 8.06 -9.02 -10.28
CA GLY A 72 9.12 -8.51 -11.15
C GLY A 72 8.59 -8.02 -12.50
N ASN A 73 7.73 -8.81 -13.14
CA ASN A 73 7.14 -8.51 -14.45
C ASN A 73 6.24 -7.25 -14.40
N ASN A 74 5.57 -7.02 -13.28
CA ASN A 74 4.62 -5.93 -13.10
C ASN A 74 5.19 -4.77 -12.28
N LYS A 75 6.53 -4.67 -12.18
CA LYS A 75 7.20 -3.64 -11.37
C LYS A 75 6.70 -2.23 -11.65
N GLU A 76 6.51 -1.86 -12.92
CA GLU A 76 6.02 -0.53 -13.30
C GLU A 76 4.57 -0.30 -12.90
N LEU A 77 3.69 -1.31 -13.04
CA LEU A 77 2.31 -1.21 -12.54
C LEU A 77 2.27 -1.06 -11.02
N ILE A 78 3.12 -1.81 -10.30
CA ILE A 78 3.23 -1.71 -8.85
C ILE A 78 3.72 -0.32 -8.44
N LYS A 79 4.70 0.26 -9.15
CA LYS A 79 5.13 1.65 -8.92
C LYS A 79 3.96 2.62 -9.06
N THR A 80 3.27 2.61 -10.20
CA THR A 80 2.14 3.52 -10.42
C THR A 80 1.07 3.37 -9.35
N ALA A 81 0.75 2.13 -8.93
CA ALA A 81 -0.20 1.89 -7.85
C ALA A 81 0.29 2.44 -6.50
N LEU A 82 1.56 2.25 -6.17
CA LEU A 82 2.17 2.80 -4.95
C LEU A 82 2.17 4.34 -4.97
N GLU A 83 2.44 4.96 -6.11
CA GLU A 83 2.40 6.42 -6.28
C GLU A 83 0.99 6.96 -6.05
N HIS A 84 -0.03 6.31 -6.62
CA HIS A 84 -1.42 6.68 -6.39
C HIS A 84 -1.79 6.60 -4.90
N GLU A 85 -1.38 5.54 -4.20
CA GLU A 85 -1.58 5.40 -2.75
C GLU A 85 -0.83 6.48 -1.96
N LEU A 86 0.39 6.82 -2.36
CA LEU A 86 1.19 7.88 -1.73
C LEU A 86 0.51 9.25 -1.91
N ILE A 87 0.07 9.59 -3.11
CA ILE A 87 -0.64 10.83 -3.40
C ILE A 87 -1.94 10.89 -2.60
N GLY A 88 -2.75 9.83 -2.67
CA GLY A 88 -4.04 9.74 -1.98
C GLY A 88 -3.90 9.89 -0.47
N ARG A 89 -2.84 9.34 0.13
CA ARG A 89 -2.60 9.45 1.57
C ARG A 89 -1.98 10.77 1.97
N TYR A 90 -0.92 11.22 1.30
CA TYR A 90 -0.12 12.35 1.79
C TYR A 90 -0.54 13.69 1.18
N ALA A 91 -0.85 13.76 -0.11
CA ALA A 91 -1.27 15.02 -0.74
C ALA A 91 -2.65 15.45 -0.23
N PHE A 92 -3.60 14.51 -0.16
CA PHE A 92 -4.93 14.79 0.38
C PHE A 92 -4.89 15.15 1.86
N THR A 93 -4.14 14.39 2.68
CA THR A 93 -4.02 14.68 4.12
C THR A 93 -3.38 16.04 4.37
N LYS A 94 -2.36 16.43 3.60
CA LYS A 94 -1.78 17.77 3.68
C LYS A 94 -2.82 18.85 3.38
N GLY A 95 -3.60 18.71 2.31
CA GLY A 95 -4.68 19.65 1.98
C GLY A 95 -5.74 19.73 3.09
N LYS A 96 -6.11 18.59 3.65
CA LYS A 96 -7.05 18.49 4.77
C LYS A 96 -6.53 19.22 6.02
N ILE A 97 -5.28 18.95 6.41
CA ILE A 97 -4.63 19.61 7.57
C ILE A 97 -4.56 21.12 7.34
N LEU A 98 -4.13 21.57 6.16
CA LEU A 98 -4.06 23.00 5.83
C LEU A 98 -5.44 23.67 5.91
N HIS A 99 -6.53 22.98 5.55
CA HIS A 99 -7.88 23.50 5.71
C HIS A 99 -8.28 23.62 7.18
N TYR A 100 -8.02 22.60 8.00
CA TYR A 100 -8.34 22.61 9.42
C TYR A 100 -7.56 23.67 10.19
N LEU A 101 -6.25 23.80 9.94
CA LEU A 101 -5.38 24.76 10.62
C LEU A 101 -5.87 26.21 10.46
N LYS A 102 -6.53 26.56 9.35
CA LYS A 102 -7.08 27.92 9.13
C LYS A 102 -8.19 28.29 10.11
N LYS A 103 -8.88 27.31 10.68
CA LYS A 103 -10.01 27.51 11.61
C LYS A 103 -9.72 26.98 13.00
N ASP A 104 -8.51 26.49 13.23
CA ASP A 104 -8.08 25.95 14.50
C ASP A 104 -7.90 27.10 15.50
N LYS A 105 -8.68 27.07 16.59
CA LYS A 105 -8.71 28.15 17.58
C LYS A 105 -7.40 28.29 18.32
N ASP A 106 -6.71 27.18 18.58
CA ASP A 106 -5.44 27.19 19.29
C ASP A 106 -4.34 27.77 18.41
N VAL A 107 -4.33 27.40 17.12
CA VAL A 107 -3.41 27.98 16.12
C VAL A 107 -3.66 29.48 15.93
N LEU A 108 -4.92 29.89 15.80
CA LEU A 108 -5.28 31.30 15.66
C LEU A 108 -4.88 32.10 16.91
N LYS A 109 -5.11 31.55 18.11
CA LYS A 109 -4.72 32.21 19.35
C LYS A 109 -3.21 32.28 19.52
N ALA A 110 -2.49 31.24 19.12
CA ALA A 110 -1.04 31.24 19.13
C ALA A 110 -0.47 32.32 18.19
N LEU A 111 -1.02 32.47 16.98
CA LEU A 111 -0.65 33.52 16.04
C LEU A 111 -0.93 34.92 16.62
N GLU A 112 -2.11 35.14 17.20
CA GLU A 112 -2.48 36.41 17.85
C GLU A 112 -1.51 36.78 18.98
N LEU A 113 -1.13 35.82 19.82
CA LEU A 113 -0.16 36.04 20.88
C LEU A 113 1.22 36.37 20.30
N LEU A 114 1.68 35.65 19.28
CA LEU A 114 2.97 35.88 18.61
C LEU A 114 3.07 37.27 17.97
N GLU A 115 1.97 37.80 17.43
CA GLU A 115 1.90 39.15 16.87
C GLU A 115 1.84 40.26 17.94
N GLN A 116 1.60 39.92 19.21
CA GLN A 116 1.52 40.86 20.32
C GLN A 116 2.58 40.57 21.40
N PRO A 117 3.82 41.07 21.24
CA PRO A 117 4.93 40.84 22.17
C PRO A 117 4.60 41.22 23.62
N THR A 118 3.74 42.21 23.84
CA THR A 118 3.28 42.66 25.15
C THR A 118 2.43 41.62 25.90
N LEU A 119 1.70 40.75 25.19
CA LEU A 119 0.93 39.65 25.79
C LEU A 119 1.80 38.42 26.07
N ILE A 120 2.86 38.21 25.29
CA ILE A 120 3.79 37.07 25.44
C ILE A 120 4.80 37.29 26.57
N THR A 121 5.32 38.51 26.72
CA THR A 121 6.40 38.80 27.67
C THR A 121 6.08 38.39 29.13
N PRO A 122 4.85 38.62 29.66
CA PRO A 122 4.46 38.16 31.00
C PRO A 122 4.34 36.62 31.12
N ILE A 123 4.03 35.94 30.02
CA ILE A 123 3.87 34.47 29.97
C ILE A 123 5.24 33.79 29.95
N LEU A 124 6.20 34.34 29.20
CA LEU A 124 7.57 33.80 29.11
C LEU A 124 8.45 34.18 30.31
N HIS A 125 8.13 35.27 31.01
CA HIS A 125 8.78 35.68 32.25
C HIS A 125 7.75 35.79 33.39
N PRO A 126 7.25 34.65 33.89
CA PRO A 126 6.31 34.66 35.00
C PRO A 126 6.98 35.24 36.24
N LYS A 127 6.32 36.19 36.90
CA LYS A 127 6.79 36.73 38.18
C LYS A 127 6.74 35.61 39.22
N LYS A 128 7.88 35.37 39.88
CA LYS A 128 8.03 34.43 41.01
C LYS A 128 7.09 34.78 42.15
#